data_AF-A0A9E4MU31-F1
#
_entry.id   AF-A0A9E4MU31-F1
#
_cell.length_a   1.000
_cell.length_b   1.000
_cell.length_c   1.000
_cell.angle_alpha   90.00
_cell.angle_beta   90.00
_cell.angle_gamma   90.00
#
_symmetry.space_group_name_H-M   'P 1'
#
loop_
_entity.id
_entity.type
_entity.pdbx_description
1 polymer ?
#
loop_
_entity_poly.entity_id
_entity_poly.type
_entity_poly.pdbx_seq_one_letter_code
_entity_poly.pdbx_strand_id
1 'polypeptide(L)'
;MANIKSAIKRIEVAERNRLRNKSYKSAVKTLMKNYFAAVEKYASNPNEDNLTEVNQRMAAAYSKIDKAVKHQVLHRNNGAHKKARLAKALKPYFSTPEAQASAS
;
A
#
# COMPACT_ATOMS: atom_id res chain seq x y z
N MET A 1 28.69 14.91 -16.55
CA MET A 1 29.28 13.73 -17.23
C MET A 1 30.25 13.06 -16.26
N ALA A 2 30.23 11.73 -16.14
CA ALA A 2 31.22 11.02 -15.35
C ALA A 2 32.31 10.49 -16.29
N ASN A 3 33.58 10.79 -16.00
CA ASN A 3 34.69 10.41 -16.88
C ASN A 3 35.41 9.14 -16.41
N ILE A 4 35.15 8.70 -15.18
CA ILE A 4 35.73 7.48 -14.59
C ILE A 4 34.78 6.30 -14.89
N LYS A 5 35.33 5.18 -15.39
CA LYS A 5 34.55 3.97 -15.75
C LYS A 5 33.61 3.51 -14.63
N SER A 6 34.09 3.51 -13.38
CA SER A 6 33.29 3.14 -12.20
C SER A 6 32.10 4.10 -11.97
N ALA A 7 32.27 5.39 -12.24
CA ALA A 7 31.23 6.40 -12.08
C ALA A 7 30.16 6.29 -13.19
N ILE A 8 30.55 6.04 -14.44
CA ILE A 8 29.61 5.78 -15.55
C ILE A 8 28.73 4.56 -15.21
N LYS A 9 29.36 3.46 -14.80
CA LYS A 9 28.63 2.24 -14.38
C LYS A 9 27.66 2.51 -13.24
N ARG A 10 28.04 3.31 -12.24
CA ARG A 10 27.14 3.68 -11.13
C ARG A 10 25.92 4.47 -11.61
N ILE A 11 26.08 5.37 -12.56
CA ILE A 11 24.98 6.15 -13.14
C ILE A 11 23.98 5.21 -13.85
N GLU A 12 24.47 4.30 -14.70
CA GLU A 12 23.61 3.35 -15.42
C GLU A 12 22.83 2.43 -14.48
N VAL A 13 23.51 1.91 -13.44
CA VAL A 13 22.87 1.06 -12.42
C VAL A 13 21.83 1.85 -11.62
N ALA A 14 22.13 3.11 -11.28
CA ALA A 14 21.22 3.99 -10.55
C ALA A 14 19.96 4.28 -11.36
N GLU A 15 20.07 4.61 -12.65
CA GLU A 15 18.91 4.86 -13.51
C GLU A 15 18.05 3.60 -13.69
N ARG A 16 18.66 2.45 -13.93
CA ARG A 16 17.94 1.17 -14.02
C ARG A 16 17.13 0.87 -12.75
N ASN A 17 17.77 1.02 -11.59
CA ASN A 17 17.13 0.80 -10.30
C ASN A 17 16.05 1.87 -10.02
N ARG A 18 16.29 3.13 -10.40
CA ARG A 18 15.33 4.23 -10.25
C ARG A 18 14.05 3.96 -11.04
N LEU A 19 14.14 3.53 -12.30
CA LEU A 19 12.98 3.20 -13.13
C LEU A 19 12.17 2.04 -12.53
N ARG A 20 12.84 0.97 -12.11
CA ARG A 20 12.19 -0.17 -11.42
C ARG A 20 11.48 0.31 -10.16
N ASN A 21 12.17 1.03 -9.29
CA ASN A 21 11.63 1.51 -8.02
C ASN A 21 10.46 2.48 -8.23
N LYS A 22 10.53 3.33 -9.26
CA LYS A 22 9.45 4.26 -9.63
C LYS A 22 8.16 3.50 -9.94
N SER A 23 8.23 2.46 -10.76
CA SER A 23 7.06 1.64 -11.14
C SER A 23 6.40 0.97 -9.93
N TYR A 24 7.19 0.36 -9.04
CA TYR A 24 6.64 -0.24 -7.82
C TYR A 24 6.02 0.81 -6.88
N LYS A 25 6.71 1.94 -6.67
CA LYS A 25 6.22 3.01 -5.80
C LYS A 25 4.93 3.65 -6.33
N SER A 26 4.83 3.89 -7.64
CA SER A 26 3.61 4.43 -8.26
C SER A 26 2.46 3.43 -8.16
N ALA A 27 2.69 2.15 -8.47
CA ALA A 27 1.66 1.12 -8.37
C ALA A 27 1.09 0.99 -6.95
N VAL A 28 1.95 0.96 -5.92
CA VAL A 28 1.50 0.95 -4.52
C VAL A 28 0.69 2.20 -4.19
N LYS A 29 1.13 3.39 -4.63
CA LYS A 29 0.40 4.64 -4.39
C LYS A 29 -0.98 4.62 -5.04
N THR A 30 -1.10 4.14 -6.27
CA THR A 30 -2.37 4.03 -7.00
C THR A 30 -3.31 3.05 -6.30
N LEU A 31 -2.85 1.84 -5.96
CA LEU A 31 -3.68 0.85 -5.28
C LEU A 31 -4.18 1.35 -3.91
N MET A 32 -3.32 2.04 -3.15
CA MET A 32 -3.73 2.64 -1.88
C MET A 32 -4.80 3.73 -2.08
N LYS A 33 -4.66 4.59 -3.10
CA LYS A 33 -5.68 5.60 -3.42
C LYS A 33 -7.01 4.96 -3.80
N ASN A 34 -6.99 3.95 -4.67
CA ASN A 34 -8.19 3.24 -5.09
C ASN A 34 -8.90 2.56 -3.91
N TYR A 35 -8.14 2.00 -2.98
CA TYR A 35 -8.69 1.45 -1.74
C TYR A 35 -9.37 2.52 -0.89
N PHE A 36 -8.73 3.67 -0.65
CA PHE A 36 -9.36 4.73 0.15
C PHE A 36 -10.65 5.25 -0.51
N ALA A 37 -10.65 5.41 -1.84
CA ALA A 37 -11.86 5.78 -2.57
C ALA A 37 -12.99 4.72 -2.43
N ALA A 38 -12.64 3.43 -2.41
CA ALA A 38 -13.63 2.37 -2.18
C ALA A 38 -14.18 2.40 -0.74
N VAL A 39 -13.32 2.67 0.26
CA VAL A 39 -13.74 2.83 1.66
C VAL A 39 -14.67 4.04 1.83
N GLU A 40 -14.35 5.18 1.19
CA GLU A 40 -15.22 6.36 1.21
C GLU A 40 -16.60 6.07 0.60
N LYS A 41 -16.65 5.34 -0.53
CA LYS A 41 -17.92 4.91 -1.14
C LYS A 41 -18.73 4.00 -0.22
N TYR A 42 -18.07 3.03 0.44
CA TYR A 42 -18.70 2.16 1.41
C TYR A 42 -19.27 2.94 2.61
N ALA A 43 -18.55 3.97 3.06
CA ALA A 43 -18.99 4.85 4.15
C ALA A 43 -20.27 5.63 3.79
N SER A 44 -20.42 6.04 2.53
CA SER A 44 -21.63 6.74 2.07
C SER A 44 -22.81 5.80 1.86
N ASN A 45 -22.57 4.60 1.33
CA ASN A 45 -23.61 3.62 1.03
C ASN A 45 -23.13 2.21 1.41
N PRO A 46 -23.46 1.74 2.63
CA PRO A 46 -23.13 0.39 3.07
C PRO A 46 -23.91 -0.63 2.23
N ASN A 47 -23.21 -1.33 1.34
CA ASN A 47 -23.74 -2.44 0.55
C ASN A 47 -22.72 -3.58 0.54
N GLU A 48 -23.18 -4.83 0.44
CA GLU A 48 -22.34 -6.03 0.41
C GLU A 48 -21.41 -6.07 -0.82
N ASP A 49 -21.87 -5.54 -1.96
CA ASP A 49 -21.06 -5.42 -3.17
C ASP A 49 -19.86 -4.48 -2.96
N ASN A 50 -20.10 -3.34 -2.29
CA ASN A 50 -19.06 -2.37 -1.96
C ASN A 50 -18.04 -2.96 -0.96
N LEU A 51 -18.52 -3.76 0.00
CA LEU A 51 -17.66 -4.46 0.94
C LEU A 51 -16.73 -5.45 0.22
N THR A 52 -17.27 -6.18 -0.75
CA THR A 52 -16.51 -7.10 -1.59
C THR A 52 -15.45 -6.36 -2.40
N GLU A 53 -15.79 -5.22 -3.01
CA GLU A 53 -14.80 -4.39 -3.71
C GLU A 53 -13.68 -3.93 -2.75
N VAL A 54 -14.03 -3.39 -1.58
CA VAL A 54 -13.03 -2.95 -0.58
C VAL A 54 -12.06 -4.07 -0.23
N ASN A 55 -12.57 -5.28 0.03
CA ASN A 55 -11.75 -6.46 0.35
C ASN A 55 -10.83 -6.85 -0.82
N GLN A 56 -11.32 -6.84 -2.07
CA GLN A 56 -10.50 -7.12 -3.24
C GLN A 56 -9.38 -6.07 -3.43
N ARG A 57 -9.72 -4.77 -3.29
CA ARG A 57 -8.75 -3.67 -3.37
C ARG A 57 -7.71 -3.75 -2.26
N MET A 58 -8.13 -4.12 -1.06
CA MET A 58 -7.26 -4.39 0.08
C MET A 58 -6.26 -5.49 -0.27
N ALA A 59 -6.73 -6.68 -0.65
CA ALA A 59 -5.87 -7.82 -1.00
C ALA A 59 -4.85 -7.46 -2.10
N ALA A 60 -5.28 -6.74 -3.13
CA ALA A 60 -4.39 -6.26 -4.20
C ALA A 60 -3.30 -5.31 -3.67
N ALA A 61 -3.66 -4.36 -2.79
CA ALA A 61 -2.72 -3.44 -2.17
C ALA A 61 -1.70 -4.17 -1.27
N TYR A 62 -2.15 -5.10 -0.42
CA TYR A 62 -1.28 -5.93 0.42
C TYR A 62 -0.28 -6.72 -0.43
N SER A 63 -0.76 -7.43 -1.45
CA SER A 63 0.07 -8.22 -2.36
C SER A 63 1.15 -7.36 -3.02
N LYS A 64 0.81 -6.15 -3.48
CA LYS A 64 1.79 -5.27 -4.12
C LYS A 64 2.79 -4.67 -3.14
N ILE A 65 2.38 -4.35 -1.91
CA ILE A 65 3.28 -3.89 -0.84
C ILE A 65 4.30 -4.99 -0.52
N ASP A 66 3.87 -6.23 -0.37
CA ASP A 66 4.76 -7.34 -0.04
C ASP A 66 5.75 -7.65 -1.16
N LYS A 67 5.29 -7.62 -2.42
CA LYS A 67 6.19 -7.71 -3.58
C LYS A 67 7.21 -6.58 -3.58
N ALA A 68 6.81 -5.34 -3.25
CA ALA A 68 7.71 -4.21 -3.18
C ALA A 68 8.76 -4.35 -2.06
N VAL A 69 8.40 -4.97 -0.92
CA VAL A 69 9.34 -5.31 0.15
C VAL A 69 10.29 -6.43 -0.28
N LYS A 70 9.77 -7.49 -0.88
CA LYS A 70 10.57 -8.62 -1.40
C LYS A 70 11.61 -8.16 -2.42
N HIS A 71 11.24 -7.24 -3.32
CA HIS A 71 12.14 -6.66 -4.31
C HIS A 71 13.00 -5.49 -3.79
N GLN A 72 13.04 -5.29 -2.46
CA GLN A 72 13.82 -4.25 -1.78
C GLN A 72 13.54 -2.81 -2.26
N VAL A 73 12.36 -2.57 -2.85
CA VAL A 73 11.93 -1.23 -3.24
C VAL A 73 11.44 -0.45 -2.03
N LEU A 74 10.84 -1.14 -1.07
CA LEU A 74 10.41 -0.62 0.22
C LEU A 74 11.10 -1.37 1.35
N HIS A 75 11.51 -0.64 2.38
CA HIS A 75 11.97 -1.25 3.62
C HIS A 75 10.81 -1.95 4.35
N ARG A 76 11.10 -3.05 5.07
CA ARG A 76 10.10 -3.84 5.82
C ARG A 76 9.20 -2.99 6.72
N ASN A 77 9.78 -2.02 7.43
CA ASN A 77 9.01 -1.16 8.33
C ASN A 77 8.06 -0.24 7.53
N ASN A 78 8.49 0.28 6.38
CA ASN A 78 7.63 1.10 5.53
C ASN A 78 6.46 0.26 4.96
N GLY A 79 6.74 -0.98 4.57
CA GLY A 79 5.71 -1.95 4.21
C GLY A 79 4.70 -2.17 5.34
N ALA A 80 5.18 -2.44 6.55
CA ALA A 80 4.36 -2.62 7.74
C ALA A 80 3.50 -1.38 8.08
N HIS A 81 4.08 -0.17 8.03
CA HIS A 81 3.35 1.07 8.25
C HIS A 81 2.23 1.27 7.22
N LYS A 82 2.47 0.94 5.95
CA LYS A 82 1.44 1.04 4.91
C LYS A 82 0.30 0.05 5.15
N LYS A 83 0.60 -1.19 5.53
CA LYS A 83 -0.41 -2.20 5.90
C LYS A 83 -1.25 -1.74 7.09
N ALA A 84 -0.59 -1.29 8.16
CA ALA A 84 -1.27 -0.76 9.34
C ALA A 84 -2.20 0.41 9.00
N ARG A 85 -1.80 1.31 8.09
CA ARG A 85 -2.65 2.40 7.62
C ARG A 85 -3.90 1.91 6.88
N LEU A 86 -3.78 0.88 6.03
CA LEU A 86 -4.93 0.30 5.33
C LEU A 86 -5.92 -0.34 6.33
N ALA A 87 -5.40 -1.12 7.28
CA ALA A 87 -6.20 -1.74 8.33
C ALA A 87 -6.92 -0.70 9.21
N LYS A 88 -6.22 0.38 9.59
CA LYS A 88 -6.81 1.46 10.40
C LYS A 88 -7.98 2.15 9.69
N ALA A 89 -7.94 2.26 8.36
CA ALA A 89 -9.04 2.88 7.61
C ALA A 89 -10.31 2.02 7.59
N LEU A 90 -10.18 0.70 7.73
CA LEU A 90 -11.31 -0.22 7.74
C LEU A 90 -11.92 -0.40 9.15
N LYS A 91 -11.09 -0.30 10.19
CA LYS A 91 -11.47 -0.53 11.60
C LYS A 91 -12.78 0.17 12.05
N PRO A 92 -13.07 1.44 11.68
CA PRO A 92 -14.29 2.12 12.12
C PRO A 92 -15.59 1.45 11.65
N TYR A 93 -15.53 0.69 10.56
CA TYR A 93 -16.70 0.08 9.92
C TYR A 93 -16.97 -1.36 10.39
N PHE A 94 -16.03 -1.95 11.11
CA PHE A 94 -16.08 -3.33 11.60
C PHE A 94 -15.95 -3.39 13.12
N SER A 95 -16.16 -2.28 13.86
CA SER A 95 -16.12 -2.33 15.31
C SER A 95 -17.22 -3.27 15.82
N THR A 96 -16.81 -4.45 16.27
CA THR A 96 -17.62 -5.40 17.03
C THR A 96 -18.15 -4.70 18.30
N PRO A 97 -19.41 -4.97 18.69
CA PRO A 97 -20.04 -4.36 19.86
C PRO A 97 -19.37 -4.72 21.22
N GLU A 98 -18.41 -5.64 21.25
CA GLU A 98 -17.78 -6.13 22.49
C GLU A 98 -16.84 -5.11 23.18
N ALA A 99 -16.33 -4.10 22.48
CA ALA A 99 -15.39 -3.13 23.07
C ALA A 99 -16.05 -2.05 23.96
N GLN A 100 -17.39 -2.01 24.04
CA GLN A 100 -18.14 -1.08 24.90
C GLN A 100 -18.57 -1.69 26.25
N ALA A 101 -18.46 -3.02 26.41
CA ALA A 101 -18.97 -3.73 27.59
C ALA A 101 -17.95 -3.89 28.75
N SER A 102 -16.70 -3.47 28.57
CA SER A 102 -15.63 -3.60 29.60
C SER A 102 -15.24 -2.27 30.26
N ALA A 103 -16.04 -1.22 30.08
CA ALA A 103 -15.81 0.12 30.63
C ALA A 103 -16.98 0.63 31.48
N SER A 104 -17.74 -0.28 32.10
CA SER A 104 -18.76 0.01 33.11
C SER A 104 -18.48 -0.76 34.38
#